data_AF-T1CPW5-F1
#
_entry.id   AF-T1CPW5-F1
#
_cell.length_a   1.000
_cell.length_b   1.000
_cell.length_c   1.000
_cell.angle_alpha   90.00
_cell.angle_beta   90.00
_cell.angle_gamma   90.00
#
_symmetry.space_group_name_H-M   'P 1'
#
loop_
_entity.id
_entity.type
_entity.pdbx_description
1 polymer ?
#
loop_
_entity_poly.entity_id
_entity_poly.type
_entity_poly.pdbx_seq_one_letter_code
_entity_poly.pdbx_strand_id
1 'polypeptide(L)'
;MRTLERLNLKGYTHWPAVRGRGSRDGDPHLGTHAWPTLNEALMTVCEDHKVEPLLSALKELDEATPQQGLRAFVWTIEQSI
;
A
#
# COMPACT_ATOMS: atom_id res chain seq x y z
N MET A 1 -3.10 7.38 5.13
CA MET A 1 -4.23 7.27 6.08
C MET A 1 -5.47 8.02 5.64
N ARG A 2 -5.39 9.30 5.23
CA ARG A 2 -6.56 10.09 4.77
C ARG A 2 -7.45 9.39 3.72
N THR A 3 -6.87 8.64 2.78
CA THR A 3 -7.64 7.87 1.78
C THR A 3 -8.54 6.80 2.42
N LEU A 4 -8.02 6.08 3.42
CA LEU A 4 -8.79 5.08 4.16
C LEU A 4 -9.90 5.73 4.99
N GLU A 5 -9.59 6.83 5.68
CA GLU A 5 -10.55 7.58 6.47
C GLU A 5 -11.73 8.07 5.62
N ARG A 6 -11.46 8.60 4.41
CA ARG A 6 -12.48 9.05 3.47
C ARG A 6 -13.44 7.93 3.04
N LEU A 7 -12.96 6.69 3.00
CA LEU A 7 -13.74 5.49 2.67
C LEU A 7 -14.30 4.78 3.92
N ASN A 8 -14.18 5.42 5.08
CA ASN A 8 -14.59 4.89 6.37
C ASN A 8 -13.97 3.50 6.63
N LEU A 9 -12.69 3.35 6.32
CA LEU A 9 -11.84 2.18 6.59
C LEU A 9 -10.95 2.51 7.79
N LYS A 10 -11.39 2.08 8.98
CA LYS A 10 -10.70 2.39 10.24
C LYS A 10 -9.70 1.30 10.66
N GLY A 11 -9.98 0.05 10.31
CA GLY A 11 -9.12 -1.09 10.65
C GLY A 11 -7.98 -1.24 9.65
N TYR A 12 -6.74 -1.19 10.12
CA TYR A 12 -5.57 -1.51 9.31
C TYR A 12 -4.45 -2.05 10.21
N THR A 13 -3.54 -2.80 9.60
CA THR A 13 -2.26 -3.19 10.17
C THR A 13 -1.16 -2.50 9.38
N HIS A 14 -0.17 -1.94 10.09
CA HIS A 14 0.92 -1.16 9.50
C HIS A 14 2.27 -1.77 9.88
N TRP A 15 3.13 -1.94 8.87
CA TRP A 15 4.52 -2.31 9.03
C TRP A 15 5.40 -1.13 8.56
N PRO A 16 6.03 -0.38 9.48
CA PRO A 16 6.73 0.87 9.16
C PRO A 16 8.12 0.67 8.51
N ALA A 17 8.62 -0.57 8.44
CA ALA A 17 9.99 -0.84 8.01
C ALA A 17 10.06 -2.15 7.22
N VAL A 18 9.62 -2.12 5.98
CA VAL A 18 9.72 -3.25 5.05
C VAL A 18 10.80 -2.99 4.00
N ARG A 19 11.41 -4.06 3.52
CA ARG A 19 12.47 -4.03 2.50
C ARG A 19 11.93 -4.59 1.19
N GLY A 20 12.33 -4.01 0.07
CA GLY A 20 11.90 -4.50 -1.22
C GLY A 20 12.54 -3.78 -2.40
N ARG A 21 12.22 -4.27 -3.59
CA ARG A 21 12.62 -3.68 -4.87
C ARG A 21 11.48 -3.87 -5.87
N GLY A 22 11.22 -2.85 -6.68
CA GLY A 22 10.29 -2.96 -7.81
C GLY A 22 10.73 -4.02 -8.82
N SER A 23 9.77 -4.63 -9.50
CA SER A 23 10.01 -5.67 -10.52
C SER A 23 10.33 -5.13 -11.90
N ARG A 24 10.10 -3.83 -12.16
CA ARG A 24 10.40 -3.17 -13.44
C ARG A 24 11.46 -2.09 -13.29
N ASP A 25 11.26 -1.20 -12.33
CA ASP A 25 12.01 0.03 -12.15
C ASP A 25 12.20 0.39 -10.67
N GLY A 26 12.98 1.44 -10.43
CA GLY A 26 13.28 1.97 -9.11
C GLY A 26 14.49 1.34 -8.42
N ASP A 27 15.06 2.10 -7.49
CA ASP A 27 16.14 1.62 -6.64
C ASP A 27 15.60 0.69 -5.53
N PRO A 28 16.41 -0.27 -5.06
CA PRO A 28 16.08 -1.05 -3.89
C PRO A 28 15.90 -0.17 -2.65
N HIS A 29 14.91 -0.50 -1.82
CA HIS A 29 14.71 0.10 -0.50
C HIS A 29 15.03 -0.97 0.56
N LEU A 30 16.29 -1.05 0.97
CA LEU A 30 16.82 -2.15 1.79
C LEU A 30 17.32 -1.71 3.18
N GLY A 31 17.39 -0.41 3.47
CA GLY A 31 17.93 0.11 4.73
C GLY A 31 19.39 -0.24 4.96
N THR A 32 20.20 -0.30 3.90
CA THR A 32 21.65 -0.57 3.94
C THR A 32 22.43 0.70 3.62
N HIS A 33 23.76 0.67 3.76
CA HIS A 33 24.59 1.82 3.40
C HIS A 33 24.46 2.23 1.92
N ALA A 34 24.36 1.25 1.02
CA ALA A 34 24.17 1.50 -0.41
C ALA A 34 22.73 1.91 -0.77
N TRP A 35 21.75 1.51 0.04
CA TRP A 35 20.32 1.75 -0.17
C TRP A 35 19.66 2.16 1.15
N PRO A 36 19.75 3.43 1.56
CA PRO A 36 19.40 3.86 2.91
C PRO A 36 17.89 3.93 3.17
N THR A 37 17.08 3.97 2.11
CA THR A 37 15.63 4.06 2.21
C THR A 37 14.99 2.72 2.54
N LEU A 38 13.84 2.79 3.22
CA LEU A 38 12.95 1.67 3.53
C LEU A 38 11.56 1.98 2.99
N ASN A 39 10.75 0.93 2.83
CA ASN A 39 9.33 1.04 2.49
C ASN A 39 8.46 0.89 3.73
N GLU A 40 7.19 1.22 3.57
CA GLU A 40 6.12 0.90 4.51
C GLU A 40 5.10 -0.02 3.83
N ALA A 41 4.47 -0.90 4.60
CA ALA A 41 3.33 -1.69 4.14
C ALA A 41 2.10 -1.42 5.02
N LEU A 42 0.95 -1.31 4.40
CA LEU A 42 -0.33 -1.18 5.07
C LEU A 42 -1.29 -2.22 4.52
N MET A 43 -1.95 -2.96 5.42
CA MET A 43 -2.98 -3.93 5.09
C MET A 43 -4.29 -3.52 5.76
N THR A 44 -5.39 -3.56 5.03
CA THR A 44 -6.73 -3.33 5.57
C THR A 44 -7.63 -4.46 5.08
N VAL A 45 -8.49 -4.97 5.96
CA VAL A 45 -9.54 -5.93 5.62
C VAL A 45 -10.84 -5.15 5.59
N CYS A 46 -11.59 -5.27 4.51
CA CYS A 46 -12.81 -4.50 4.29
C CYS A 46 -13.81 -5.28 3.44
N GLU A 47 -15.08 -4.84 3.50
CA GLU A 47 -16.15 -5.33 2.64
C GLU A 47 -15.82 -5.21 1.15
N ASP A 48 -16.23 -6.20 0.36
CA ASP A 48 -15.94 -6.32 -1.08
C ASP A 48 -16.29 -5.05 -1.87
N HIS A 49 -17.44 -4.43 -1.56
CA HIS A 49 -17.90 -3.23 -2.25
C HIS A 49 -16.99 -2.01 -2.05
N LYS A 50 -16.06 -2.04 -1.07
CA LYS A 50 -15.09 -0.97 -0.81
C LYS A 50 -13.77 -1.16 -1.55
N VAL A 51 -13.53 -2.35 -2.12
CA VAL A 51 -12.27 -2.67 -2.81
C VAL A 51 -12.08 -1.77 -4.02
N GLU A 52 -13.05 -1.68 -4.92
CA GLU A 52 -12.92 -0.90 -6.16
C GLU A 52 -12.77 0.62 -5.90
N PRO A 53 -13.57 1.26 -5.01
CA PRO A 53 -13.34 2.65 -4.63
C PRO A 53 -11.96 2.90 -4.02
N LEU A 54 -11.45 1.96 -3.21
CA LEU A 54 -10.12 2.08 -2.60
C LEU A 54 -9.01 1.99 -3.65
N LEU A 55 -9.07 0.99 -4.53
CA LEU A 55 -8.09 0.82 -5.60
C LEU A 55 -8.06 2.01 -6.54
N SER A 56 -9.24 2.56 -6.89
CA SER A 56 -9.34 3.76 -7.72
C SER A 56 -8.64 4.95 -7.07
N ALA A 57 -8.92 5.21 -5.79
CA ALA A 57 -8.30 6.31 -5.06
C ALA A 57 -6.78 6.12 -4.83
N LEU A 58 -6.30 4.89 -4.69
CA LEU A 58 -4.88 4.58 -4.60
C LEU A 58 -4.18 4.73 -5.95
N LYS A 59 -4.85 4.37 -7.05
CA LYS A 59 -4.33 4.56 -8.40
C LYS A 59 -4.15 6.04 -8.75
N GLU A 60 -5.16 6.87 -8.45
CA GLU A 60 -5.04 8.32 -8.59
C GLU A 60 -3.85 8.89 -7.79
N LEU A 61 -3.61 8.36 -6.59
CA LEU A 61 -2.48 8.76 -5.75
C LEU A 61 -1.13 8.33 -6.35
N ASP A 62 -1.02 7.10 -6.88
CA ASP A 62 0.20 6.60 -7.55
C ASP A 62 0.51 7.44 -8.79
N GLU A 63 -0.50 7.73 -9.62
CA GLU A 63 -0.36 8.55 -10.83
C GLU A 63 0.05 10.00 -10.51
N ALA A 64 -0.42 10.55 -9.39
CA ALA A 64 -0.01 11.87 -8.91
C ALA A 64 1.41 11.88 -8.31
N THR A 65 1.93 10.72 -7.88
CA THR A 65 3.22 10.61 -7.17
C THR A 65 4.08 9.43 -7.66
N PRO A 66 4.43 9.37 -8.95
CA PRO A 66 5.03 8.17 -9.56
C PRO A 66 6.36 7.74 -8.94
N GLN A 67 7.12 8.68 -8.34
CA GLN A 67 8.39 8.38 -7.66
C GLN A 67 8.22 7.60 -6.35
N GLN A 68 7.01 7.56 -5.76
CA GLN A 68 6.74 6.79 -4.56
C GLN A 68 6.55 5.29 -4.85
N GLY A 69 6.24 4.92 -6.10
CA GLY A 69 6.10 3.54 -6.53
C GLY A 69 5.04 2.77 -5.75
N LEU A 70 3.87 3.38 -5.51
CA LEU A 70 2.79 2.77 -4.74
C LEU A 70 2.28 1.53 -5.46
N ARG A 71 2.13 0.43 -4.72
CA ARG A 71 1.56 -0.82 -5.23
C ARG A 71 0.50 -1.31 -4.25
N ALA A 72 -0.65 -1.66 -4.79
CA ALA A 72 -1.77 -2.23 -4.05
C ALA A 72 -2.07 -3.62 -4.61
N PHE A 73 -2.35 -4.55 -3.71
CA PHE A 73 -2.71 -5.92 -4.03
C PHE A 73 -3.99 -6.27 -3.28
N VAL A 74 -4.84 -7.07 -3.90
CA VAL A 74 -6.07 -7.57 -3.29
C VAL A 74 -5.92 -9.05 -3.03
N TRP A 75 -6.23 -9.46 -1.81
CA TRP A 75 -6.41 -10.85 -1.43
C TRP A 75 -7.86 -11.07 -1.00
N THR A 76 -8.41 -12.22 -1.38
CA THR A 76 -9.73 -12.65 -0.91
C THR A 76 -9.60 -13.15 0.53
N ILE A 77 -10.41 -12.59 1.43
CA ILE A 77 -10.53 -13.07 2.81
C ILE A 77 -11.79 -13.92 2.88
N GLU A 78 -11.62 -15.23 3.02
CA GLU A 78 -12.75 -16.18 2.98
C GLU A 78 -13.60 -16.14 4.26
N GLN A 79 -12.96 -15.88 5.41
CA GLN A 79 -13.61 -15.85 6.73
C GLN A 79 -12.89 -14.84 7.65
N SER A 80 -13.64 -14.17 8.52
CA SER A 80 -13.12 -13.30 9.58
C SER A 80 -14.06 -13.31 10.80
N ILE A 81 -13.57 -12.92 11.97
CA ILE A 81 -14.33 -12.82 13.23
C ILE A 81 -14.53 -11.34 13.57
#